data_AF-A0A7C1AJ49-F1
#
_entry.id   AF-A0A7C1AJ49-F1
#
_cell.length_a   1.000
_cell.length_b   1.000
_cell.length_c   1.000
_cell.angle_alpha   90.00
_cell.angle_beta   90.00
_cell.angle_gamma   90.00
#
_symmetry.space_group_name_H-M   'P 1'
#
loop_
_entity.id
_entity.type
_entity.pdbx_description
1 polymer ?
#
loop_
_entity_poly.entity_id
_entity_poly.type
_entity_poly.pdbx_seq_one_letter_code
_entity_poly.pdbx_strand_id
1 'polypeptide(L)'
;MKGFTLIETIVVIIVFTLALGALFALIMMAYRTQSYTWEQSQAIEEARRGVETMVREIREARNGDNGAYIIFVTQDREFGFYSDIDKDFDIERVRYFVEGDPDVPEGALFKKGVINPVGIPATYPTSSEVVTTLAKYVRNGPPIFRYYDENGNELSPPARRKDTTLMEVYLVINVDRNRTPQDFELKSRTQIRNLRFTP
;
A
#
# COMPACT_ATOMS: atom_id res chain seq x y z
N MET A 1 -50.08 3.59 49.52
CA MET A 1 -48.90 3.30 48.69
C MET A 1 -48.41 1.92 49.10
N LYS A 2 -48.46 0.92 48.22
CA LYS A 2 -47.91 -0.42 48.54
C LYS A 2 -46.40 -0.34 48.32
N GLY A 3 -45.62 -0.49 49.38
CA GLY A 3 -44.16 -0.50 49.32
C GLY A 3 -43.65 -1.80 48.72
N PHE A 4 -42.48 -1.75 48.08
CA PHE A 4 -41.80 -2.93 47.56
C PHE A 4 -41.51 -3.92 48.68
N THR A 5 -41.74 -5.20 48.40
CA THR A 5 -41.32 -6.27 49.32
C THR A 5 -39.81 -6.50 49.20
N LEU A 6 -39.16 -6.96 50.27
CA LEU A 6 -37.71 -7.17 50.30
C LEU A 6 -37.25 -8.11 49.15
N ILE A 7 -38.05 -9.15 48.86
CA ILE A 7 -37.79 -10.10 47.78
C ILE A 7 -37.82 -9.43 46.41
N GLU A 8 -38.76 -8.52 46.20
CA GLU A 8 -38.97 -7.84 44.93
C GLU A 8 -37.84 -6.84 44.65
N THR A 9 -37.36 -6.14 45.68
CA THR A 9 -36.17 -5.27 45.57
C THR A 9 -34.91 -6.06 45.20
N ILE A 10 -34.71 -7.25 45.78
CA ILE A 10 -33.56 -8.12 45.46
C ILE A 10 -33.64 -8.59 44.00
N VAL A 11 -34.81 -9.03 43.54
CA VAL A 11 -35.01 -9.45 42.15
C VAL A 11 -34.77 -8.29 41.18
N VAL A 12 -35.26 -7.08 41.50
CA VAL A 12 -35.01 -5.88 40.68
C VAL A 12 -33.52 -5.56 40.59
N ILE A 13 -32.77 -5.65 41.70
CA ILE A 13 -31.32 -5.41 41.68
C ILE A 13 -30.59 -6.44 40.82
N ILE A 14 -30.96 -7.72 40.90
CA ILE A 14 -30.35 -8.79 40.08
C ILE A 14 -30.65 -8.56 38.59
N VAL A 15 -31.90 -8.29 38.23
CA VAL A 15 -32.28 -8.04 36.83
C VAL A 15 -31.61 -6.77 36.31
N PHE A 16 -31.54 -5.72 37.13
CA PHE A 16 -30.91 -4.45 36.76
C PHE A 16 -29.40 -4.59 36.56
N THR A 17 -28.71 -5.32 37.44
CA THR A 17 -27.27 -5.58 37.30
C THR A 17 -26.95 -6.44 36.08
N LEU A 18 -27.76 -7.46 35.78
CA LEU A 18 -27.64 -8.24 34.54
C LEU A 18 -27.89 -7.37 33.29
N ALA A 19 -28.91 -6.50 33.33
CA ALA A 19 -29.22 -5.60 32.23
C ALA A 19 -28.08 -4.60 31.98
N LEU A 20 -27.52 -4.00 33.03
CA LEU A 20 -26.35 -3.14 32.93
C LEU A 20 -25.12 -3.89 32.41
N GLY A 21 -24.87 -5.11 32.90
CA GLY A 21 -23.76 -5.95 32.43
C GLY A 21 -23.86 -6.27 30.93
N ALA A 22 -25.05 -6.62 30.46
CA ALA A 22 -25.31 -6.84 29.03
C ALA A 22 -25.10 -5.56 28.20
N LEU A 23 -25.57 -4.41 28.71
CA LEU A 23 -25.37 -3.11 28.06
C LEU A 23 -23.88 -2.74 27.96
N PHE A 24 -23.11 -2.89 29.03
CA PHE A 24 -21.66 -2.66 29.01
C PHE A 24 -20.92 -3.59 28.05
N ALA A 25 -21.29 -4.87 28.02
CA ALA A 25 -20.73 -5.83 27.07
C ALA A 25 -21.01 -5.43 25.61
N LEU A 26 -22.24 -5.00 25.32
CA LEU A 26 -22.64 -4.55 23.98
C LEU A 26 -21.88 -3.28 23.58
N ILE A 27 -21.74 -2.32 24.48
CA ILE A 27 -20.97 -1.09 24.25
C ILE A 27 -19.50 -1.42 23.94
N MET A 28 -18.86 -2.27 24.76
CA MET A 28 -17.47 -2.70 24.52
C MET A 28 -17.31 -3.43 23.17
N MET A 29 -18.27 -4.28 22.81
CA MET A 29 -18.26 -4.98 21.52
C MET A 29 -18.41 -4.00 20.34
N ALA A 30 -19.30 -3.02 20.46
CA ALA A 30 -19.51 -1.99 19.44
C ALA A 30 -18.24 -1.15 19.22
N TYR A 31 -17.60 -0.68 20.30
CA TYR A 31 -16.36 0.09 20.19
C TYR A 31 -15.21 -0.68 19.53
N ARG A 32 -15.00 -1.95 19.92
CA ARG A 32 -13.94 -2.80 19.33
C ARG A 32 -14.17 -3.14 17.86
N THR A 33 -15.43 -3.22 17.43
CA THR A 33 -15.77 -3.55 16.03
C THR A 33 -15.66 -2.32 15.13
N GLN A 34 -16.05 -1.15 15.65
CA GLN A 34 -16.01 0.10 14.91
C GLN A 34 -14.58 0.55 14.59
N SER A 35 -13.66 0.48 15.57
CA SER A 35 -12.28 0.93 15.37
C SER A 35 -11.55 0.10 14.31
N TYR A 36 -11.72 -1.22 14.35
CA TYR A 36 -11.08 -2.15 13.42
C TYR A 36 -11.60 -2.00 11.98
N THR A 37 -12.92 -1.90 11.82
CA THR A 37 -13.53 -1.73 10.48
C THR A 37 -13.10 -0.41 9.84
N TRP A 38 -12.96 0.64 10.65
CA TRP A 38 -12.47 1.94 10.20
C TRP A 38 -11.01 1.88 9.72
N GLU A 39 -10.13 1.30 10.53
CA GLU A 39 -8.70 1.19 10.20
C GLU A 39 -8.46 0.32 8.97
N GLN A 40 -9.18 -0.81 8.85
CA GLN A 40 -9.13 -1.66 7.67
C GLN A 40 -9.57 -0.92 6.41
N SER A 41 -10.67 -0.15 6.49
CA SER A 41 -11.17 0.64 5.36
C SER A 41 -10.15 1.70 4.93
N GLN A 42 -9.55 2.39 5.90
CA GLN A 42 -8.51 3.39 5.64
C GLN A 42 -7.27 2.77 4.96
N ALA A 43 -6.79 1.64 5.47
CA ALA A 43 -5.63 0.95 4.91
C ALA A 43 -5.86 0.51 3.45
N ILE A 44 -7.05 0.01 3.14
CA ILE A 44 -7.46 -0.38 1.79
C ILE A 44 -7.48 0.83 0.85
N GLU A 45 -8.06 1.95 1.29
CA GLU A 45 -8.11 3.16 0.48
C GLU A 45 -6.72 3.75 0.20
N GLU A 46 -5.85 3.78 1.22
CA GLU A 46 -4.46 4.21 1.10
C GLU A 46 -3.71 3.35 0.07
N ALA A 47 -3.82 2.02 0.16
CA ALA A 47 -3.24 1.09 -0.81
C ALA A 47 -3.75 1.32 -2.24
N ARG A 48 -5.07 1.49 -2.40
CA ARG A 48 -5.69 1.76 -3.70
C ARG A 48 -5.14 3.06 -4.31
N ARG A 49 -5.16 4.16 -3.54
CA ARG A 49 -4.65 5.46 -4.00
C ARG A 49 -3.15 5.40 -4.33
N GLY A 50 -2.37 4.69 -3.52
CA GLY A 50 -0.95 4.49 -3.76
C GLY A 50 -0.66 3.75 -5.07
N VAL A 51 -1.36 2.65 -5.32
CA VAL A 51 -1.23 1.87 -6.56
C VAL A 51 -1.73 2.65 -7.78
N GLU A 52 -2.85 3.37 -7.69
CA GLU A 52 -3.35 4.20 -8.78
C GLU A 52 -2.37 5.32 -9.17
N THR A 53 -1.76 5.95 -8.16
CA THR A 53 -0.73 6.97 -8.34
C THR A 53 0.49 6.37 -9.04
N MET A 54 0.99 5.23 -8.54
CA MET A 54 2.09 4.51 -9.16
C MET A 54 1.83 4.14 -10.62
N VAL A 55 0.67 3.54 -10.91
CA VAL A 55 0.32 3.14 -12.28
C VAL A 55 0.29 4.33 -13.23
N ARG A 56 -0.19 5.49 -12.77
CA ARG A 56 -0.22 6.72 -13.56
C ARG A 56 1.18 7.22 -13.87
N GLU A 57 2.03 7.34 -12.86
CA GLU A 57 3.42 7.82 -13.03
C GLU A 57 4.23 6.89 -13.93
N ILE A 58 4.06 5.57 -13.81
CA ILE A 58 4.76 4.59 -14.66
C ILE A 58 4.35 4.70 -16.14
N ARG A 59 3.10 5.08 -16.42
CA ARG A 59 2.65 5.30 -17.81
C ARG A 59 3.31 6.51 -18.44
N GLU A 60 3.76 7.46 -17.64
CA GLU A 60 4.40 8.71 -18.07
C GLU A 60 5.93 8.64 -17.99
N ALA A 61 6.47 7.48 -17.57
CA ALA A 61 7.91 7.25 -17.44
C ALA A 61 8.67 7.52 -18.74
N ARG A 62 9.80 8.22 -18.62
CA ARG A 62 10.66 8.71 -19.71
C ARG A 62 12.12 8.68 -19.29
N ASN A 63 13.04 9.01 -20.20
CA ASN A 63 14.47 9.01 -19.85
C ASN A 63 14.77 10.16 -18.88
N GLY A 64 15.73 9.96 -17.97
CA GLY A 64 16.17 11.00 -17.04
C GLY A 64 16.87 12.16 -17.75
N ASP A 65 16.92 13.33 -17.11
CA ASP A 65 17.54 14.54 -17.67
C ASP A 65 19.05 14.40 -17.92
N ASN A 66 19.68 13.44 -17.24
CA ASN A 66 21.07 13.08 -17.45
C ASN A 66 21.29 12.04 -18.58
N GLY A 67 20.24 11.70 -19.33
CA GLY A 67 20.27 10.65 -20.35
C GLY A 67 20.15 9.22 -19.80
N ALA A 68 19.81 9.04 -18.52
CA ALA A 68 19.60 7.72 -17.94
C ALA A 68 18.41 7.00 -18.58
N TYR A 69 18.54 5.68 -18.73
CA TYR A 69 17.48 4.82 -19.23
C TYR A 69 16.25 4.86 -18.31
N ILE A 70 15.06 4.81 -18.92
CA ILE A 70 13.73 4.93 -18.27
C ILE A 70 13.62 4.15 -16.96
N ILE A 71 14.08 2.90 -16.93
CA ILE A 71 14.03 2.04 -15.74
C ILE A 71 15.43 1.92 -15.14
N PHE A 72 15.55 2.02 -13.82
CA PHE A 72 16.83 1.81 -13.13
C PHE A 72 16.85 0.62 -12.17
N VAL A 73 15.70 0.15 -11.67
CA VAL A 73 15.63 -1.02 -10.78
C VAL A 73 14.34 -1.82 -10.98
N THR A 74 14.46 -3.15 -10.92
CA THR A 74 13.42 -4.14 -11.25
C THR A 74 13.48 -5.37 -10.33
N GLN A 75 13.44 -5.15 -9.02
CA GLN A 75 13.55 -6.20 -7.99
C GLN A 75 12.17 -6.63 -7.46
N ASP A 76 12.10 -7.76 -6.75
CA ASP A 76 10.86 -8.29 -6.18
C ASP A 76 10.10 -7.32 -5.27
N ARG A 77 10.84 -6.44 -4.57
CA ARG A 77 10.32 -5.48 -3.57
C ARG A 77 10.57 -4.03 -3.92
N GLU A 78 11.17 -3.76 -5.08
CA GLU A 78 11.54 -2.41 -5.48
C GLU A 78 11.48 -2.26 -6.99
N PHE A 79 10.74 -1.26 -7.45
CA PHE A 79 10.69 -0.84 -8.84
C PHE A 79 11.01 0.64 -8.94
N GLY A 80 11.86 1.02 -9.89
CA GLY A 80 12.26 2.42 -10.04
C GLY A 80 12.53 2.82 -11.46
N PHE A 81 12.08 4.03 -11.77
CA PHE A 81 12.01 4.62 -13.09
C PHE A 81 12.19 6.13 -13.02
N TYR A 82 12.36 6.75 -14.18
CA TYR A 82 12.39 8.20 -14.33
C TYR A 82 11.06 8.68 -14.91
N SER A 83 10.49 9.74 -14.35
CA SER A 83 9.25 10.34 -14.83
C SER A 83 9.16 11.76 -14.30
N ASP A 84 8.49 12.61 -15.07
CA ASP A 84 7.99 13.89 -14.58
C ASP A 84 6.66 13.64 -13.89
N ILE A 85 6.63 13.82 -12.57
CA ILE A 85 5.47 13.50 -11.74
C ILE A 85 4.62 14.72 -11.38
N ASP A 86 5.17 15.94 -11.48
CA ASP A 86 4.51 17.19 -11.08
C ASP A 86 4.30 18.20 -12.24
N LYS A 87 4.78 17.86 -13.44
CA LYS A 87 4.61 18.58 -14.72
C LYS A 87 5.34 19.90 -14.80
N ASP A 88 6.51 19.97 -14.19
CA ASP A 88 7.37 21.17 -14.20
C ASP A 88 8.50 21.13 -15.26
N PHE A 89 8.54 20.06 -16.08
CA PHE A 89 9.55 19.70 -17.09
C PHE A 89 10.83 19.05 -16.57
N ASP A 90 11.09 19.07 -15.27
CA ASP A 90 12.18 18.29 -14.69
C ASP A 90 11.78 16.80 -14.67
N ILE A 91 12.78 15.91 -14.75
CA ILE A 91 12.54 14.46 -14.71
C ILE A 91 13.00 13.92 -13.38
N GLU A 92 12.06 13.52 -12.53
CA GLU A 92 12.37 12.93 -11.23
C GLU A 92 12.83 11.49 -11.37
N ARG A 93 13.70 11.09 -10.45
CA ARG A 93 14.02 9.68 -10.20
C ARG A 93 13.06 9.15 -9.13
N VAL A 94 12.16 8.26 -9.54
CA VAL A 94 11.10 7.72 -8.69
C VAL A 94 11.34 6.24 -8.41
N ARG A 95 11.17 5.83 -7.16
CA ARG A 95 11.10 4.40 -6.81
C ARG A 95 9.93 4.09 -5.89
N TYR A 96 9.35 2.93 -6.11
CA TYR A 96 8.33 2.32 -5.28
C TYR A 96 8.91 1.07 -4.64
N PHE A 97 8.72 0.93 -3.34
CA PHE A 97 9.28 -0.19 -2.60
C PHE A 97 8.43 -0.59 -1.40
N VAL A 98 8.60 -1.82 -0.95
CA VAL A 98 7.97 -2.31 0.29
C VAL A 98 9.06 -2.53 1.33
N GLU A 99 8.93 -1.84 2.46
CA GLU A 99 9.86 -1.88 3.59
C GLU A 99 9.19 -2.49 4.81
N GLY A 100 9.95 -3.26 5.60
CA GLY A 100 9.44 -3.94 6.78
C GLY A 100 8.96 -5.36 6.50
N ASP A 101 8.57 -6.03 7.58
CA ASP A 101 8.22 -7.44 7.60
C ASP A 101 6.69 -7.62 7.54
N PRO A 102 6.14 -8.38 6.57
CA PRO A 102 4.70 -8.63 6.51
C PRO A 102 4.15 -9.39 7.73
N ASP A 103 5.00 -10.15 8.43
CA ASP A 103 4.60 -11.01 9.54
C ASP A 103 4.52 -10.27 10.90
N VAL A 104 5.05 -9.04 11.01
CA VAL A 104 4.94 -8.25 12.26
C VAL A 104 3.57 -7.58 12.41
N PRO A 105 3.08 -7.26 13.62
CA PRO A 105 1.73 -6.70 13.82
C PRO A 105 1.41 -5.45 12.98
N GLU A 106 2.38 -4.55 12.79
CA GLU A 106 2.22 -3.32 11.99
C GLU A 106 2.21 -3.58 10.47
N GLY A 107 2.66 -4.76 10.04
CA GLY A 107 2.83 -5.14 8.64
C GLY A 107 3.91 -4.34 7.93
N ALA A 108 4.12 -4.68 6.65
CA ALA A 108 5.06 -3.94 5.82
C ALA A 108 4.43 -2.65 5.28
N LEU A 109 5.29 -1.70 4.91
CA LEU A 109 4.93 -0.37 4.44
C LEU A 109 5.21 -0.26 2.94
N PHE A 110 4.20 0.12 2.16
CA PHE A 110 4.38 0.49 0.76
C PHE A 110 4.76 1.97 0.67
N LYS A 111 5.92 2.26 0.10
CA LYS A 111 6.54 3.59 0.08
C LYS A 111 6.92 4.02 -1.33
N LYS A 112 7.01 5.35 -1.50
CA LYS A 112 7.52 6.04 -2.68
C LYS A 112 8.71 6.90 -2.29
N GLY A 113 9.81 6.78 -3.01
CA GLY A 113 10.97 7.67 -2.95
C GLY A 113 11.05 8.53 -4.21
N VAL A 114 11.34 9.82 -4.05
CA VAL A 114 11.49 10.78 -5.15
C VAL A 114 12.79 11.55 -4.96
N ILE A 115 13.55 11.70 -6.04
CA ILE A 115 14.75 12.56 -6.10
C ILE A 115 14.59 13.49 -7.31
N ASN A 116 14.61 14.79 -7.05
CA ASN A 116 14.60 15.81 -8.10
C ASN A 116 16.00 15.92 -8.73
N PRO A 117 16.09 16.23 -10.03
CA PRO A 117 17.37 16.48 -10.68
C PRO A 117 18.01 17.76 -10.14
N VAL A 118 19.35 17.76 -10.02
CA VAL A 118 20.12 18.96 -9.64
C VAL A 118 21.32 19.19 -10.56
N GLY A 119 21.54 20.45 -10.93
CA GLY A 119 22.69 20.90 -11.73
C GLY A 119 22.55 20.66 -13.23
N ILE A 120 23.56 21.11 -13.98
CA ILE A 120 23.69 20.90 -15.43
C ILE A 120 25.11 20.39 -15.72
N PRO A 121 25.31 19.13 -16.16
CA PRO A 121 24.28 18.11 -16.41
C PRO A 121 23.57 17.66 -15.12
N ALA A 122 22.32 17.21 -15.26
CA ALA A 122 21.50 16.79 -14.12
C ALA A 122 22.14 15.63 -13.35
N THR A 123 21.99 15.66 -12.03
CA THR A 123 22.41 14.58 -11.12
C THR A 123 21.29 14.25 -10.13
N TYR A 124 21.28 13.02 -9.62
CA TYR A 124 20.23 12.51 -8.72
C TYR A 124 20.85 12.02 -7.40
N PRO A 125 21.24 12.93 -6.49
CA PRO A 125 21.89 12.56 -5.24
C PRO A 125 20.91 11.83 -4.32
N THR A 126 21.23 10.60 -3.95
CA THR A 126 20.37 9.75 -3.10
C THR A 126 20.13 10.33 -1.70
N SER A 127 21.01 11.22 -1.23
CA SER A 127 20.83 11.96 0.02
C SER A 127 19.69 12.98 -0.02
N SER A 128 19.19 13.34 -1.20
CA SER A 128 18.04 14.24 -1.38
C SER A 128 16.71 13.50 -1.57
N GLU A 129 16.72 12.17 -1.37
CA GLU A 129 15.52 11.36 -1.52
C GLU A 129 14.45 11.73 -0.50
N VAL A 130 13.26 12.08 -0.99
CA VAL A 130 12.07 12.30 -0.18
C VAL A 130 11.23 11.03 -0.23
N VAL A 131 11.09 10.38 0.94
CA VAL A 131 10.31 9.14 1.09
C VAL A 131 8.94 9.42 1.68
N THR A 132 7.89 8.99 1.00
CA THR A 132 6.50 9.07 1.44
C THR A 132 5.93 7.67 1.63
N THR A 133 5.19 7.45 2.73
CA THR A 133 4.44 6.21 2.93
C THR A 133 3.09 6.31 2.24
N LEU A 134 2.80 5.36 1.36
CA LEU A 134 1.56 5.33 0.57
C LEU A 134 0.52 4.42 1.18
N ALA A 135 0.94 3.32 1.79
CA ALA A 135 0.04 2.38 2.47
C ALA A 135 0.75 1.62 3.58
N LYS A 136 -0.04 1.18 4.56
CA LYS A 136 0.39 0.36 5.69
C LYS A 136 -0.22 -1.04 5.59
N TYR A 137 0.21 -1.94 6.47
CA TYR A 137 -0.39 -3.27 6.63
C TYR A 137 -0.30 -4.16 5.40
N VAL A 138 0.79 -4.03 4.62
CA VAL A 138 1.09 -4.95 3.52
C VAL A 138 1.54 -6.30 4.09
N ARG A 139 0.87 -7.38 3.68
CA ARG A 139 1.01 -8.74 4.25
C ARG A 139 1.58 -9.77 3.31
N ASN A 140 1.62 -9.52 2.01
CA ASN A 140 2.24 -10.48 1.10
C ASN A 140 3.76 -10.35 1.10
N GLY A 141 4.43 -11.50 1.00
CA GLY A 141 5.85 -11.58 0.72
C GLY A 141 6.17 -11.31 -0.76
N PRO A 142 7.46 -11.17 -1.10
CA PRO A 142 7.90 -11.07 -2.49
C PRO A 142 7.47 -12.30 -3.33
N PRO A 143 7.23 -12.14 -4.64
CA PRO A 143 7.34 -10.89 -5.40
C PRO A 143 6.11 -9.97 -5.23
N ILE A 144 6.39 -8.70 -4.89
CA ILE A 144 5.41 -7.61 -4.90
C ILE A 144 5.26 -7.04 -6.31
N PHE A 145 6.41 -6.89 -6.98
CA PHE A 145 6.52 -6.42 -8.34
C PHE A 145 6.90 -7.58 -9.25
N ARG A 146 6.14 -7.75 -10.34
CA ARG A 146 6.42 -8.72 -11.40
C ARG A 146 6.59 -7.99 -12.72
N TYR A 147 7.48 -8.50 -13.55
CA TYR A 147 7.88 -7.86 -14.80
C TYR A 147 7.60 -8.80 -15.95
N TYR A 148 7.18 -8.24 -17.08
CA TYR A 148 6.88 -9.04 -18.26
C TYR A 148 7.49 -8.41 -19.52
N ASP A 149 7.83 -9.26 -20.47
CA ASP A 149 8.27 -8.85 -21.81
C ASP A 149 7.10 -8.44 -22.72
N GLU A 150 7.40 -8.01 -23.94
CA GLU A 150 6.40 -7.65 -24.95
C GLU A 150 5.45 -8.78 -25.33
N ASN A 151 5.88 -10.03 -25.16
CA ASN A 151 5.08 -11.22 -25.44
C ASN A 151 4.24 -11.64 -24.21
N GLY A 152 4.39 -10.95 -23.08
CA GLY A 152 3.71 -11.27 -21.82
C GLY A 152 4.36 -12.39 -21.02
N ASN A 153 5.62 -12.77 -21.33
CA ASN A 153 6.37 -13.74 -20.53
C ASN A 153 6.90 -13.06 -19.28
N GLU A 154 6.75 -13.72 -18.13
CA GLU A 154 7.28 -13.22 -16.86
C GLU A 154 8.81 -13.29 -16.84
N LEU A 155 9.44 -12.19 -16.42
CA LEU A 155 10.88 -12.05 -16.28
C LEU A 155 11.26 -12.23 -14.82
N SER A 156 12.34 -13.00 -14.56
CA SER A 156 12.84 -13.20 -13.20
C SER A 156 13.54 -11.94 -12.67
N PRO A 157 13.20 -11.48 -11.44
CA PRO A 157 13.89 -10.38 -10.79
C PRO A 157 15.36 -10.72 -10.42
N PRO A 158 16.32 -9.78 -10.57
CA PRO A 158 16.18 -8.48 -11.18
C PRO A 158 15.94 -8.59 -12.70
N ALA A 159 14.79 -8.12 -13.17
CA ALA A 159 14.41 -8.31 -14.56
C ALA A 159 15.28 -7.45 -15.47
N ARG A 160 15.58 -7.94 -16.68
CA ARG A 160 16.34 -7.16 -17.66
C ARG A 160 15.53 -5.94 -18.08
N ARG A 161 16.00 -4.77 -17.65
CA ARG A 161 15.32 -3.46 -17.82
C ARG A 161 14.93 -3.13 -19.27
N LYS A 162 15.71 -3.62 -20.25
CA LYS A 162 15.43 -3.44 -21.68
C LYS A 162 14.29 -4.31 -22.18
N ASP A 163 14.12 -5.47 -21.57
CA ASP A 163 13.13 -6.47 -21.98
C ASP A 163 11.81 -6.24 -21.22
N THR A 164 11.81 -5.45 -20.14
CA THR A 164 10.62 -5.14 -19.33
C THR A 164 9.72 -4.09 -20.01
N THR A 165 8.50 -4.49 -20.38
CA THR A 165 7.51 -3.57 -20.99
C THR A 165 6.20 -3.48 -20.20
N LEU A 166 5.86 -4.50 -19.42
CA LEU A 166 4.79 -4.46 -18.43
C LEU A 166 5.31 -4.68 -17.01
N MET A 167 4.68 -3.99 -16.06
CA MET A 167 4.88 -4.16 -14.62
C MET A 167 3.53 -4.48 -13.97
N GLU A 168 3.51 -5.50 -13.13
CA GLU A 168 2.40 -5.85 -12.25
C GLU A 168 2.78 -5.61 -10.80
N VAL A 169 1.87 -4.99 -10.06
CA VAL A 169 1.93 -4.90 -8.61
C VAL A 169 0.85 -5.76 -7.98
N TYR A 170 1.23 -6.49 -6.94
CA TYR A 170 0.32 -7.28 -6.12
C TYR A 170 0.54 -6.94 -4.65
N LEU A 171 -0.48 -6.42 -3.99
CA LEU A 171 -0.48 -6.08 -2.57
C LEU A 171 -1.62 -6.82 -1.87
N VAL A 172 -1.34 -7.37 -0.70
CA VAL A 172 -2.36 -7.93 0.21
C VAL A 172 -2.37 -7.06 1.46
N ILE A 173 -3.52 -6.50 1.80
CA ILE A 173 -3.70 -5.56 2.92
C ILE A 173 -4.56 -6.21 4.00
N ASN A 174 -4.06 -6.25 5.23
CA ASN A 174 -4.83 -6.70 6.39
C ASN A 174 -4.31 -6.10 7.69
N VAL A 175 -5.16 -5.39 8.44
CA VAL A 175 -4.82 -4.77 9.72
C VAL A 175 -4.61 -5.81 10.83
N ASP A 176 -5.34 -6.92 10.84
CA ASP A 176 -5.24 -7.97 11.87
C ASP A 176 -5.21 -9.39 11.27
N ARG A 177 -4.04 -10.02 11.34
CA ARG A 177 -3.81 -11.39 10.87
C ARG A 177 -4.59 -12.44 11.65
N ASN A 178 -4.92 -12.17 12.91
CA ASN A 178 -5.57 -13.14 13.79
C ASN A 178 -7.09 -13.20 13.59
N ARG A 179 -7.64 -12.39 12.68
CA ARG A 179 -9.07 -12.39 12.31
C ARG A 179 -9.25 -12.85 10.87
N THR A 180 -9.78 -14.06 10.70
CA THR A 180 -10.18 -14.60 9.40
C THR A 180 -11.62 -14.22 9.05
N PRO A 181 -11.95 -13.97 7.77
CA PRO A 181 -11.12 -13.49 6.65
C PRO A 181 -11.29 -11.97 6.44
N GLN A 182 -10.20 -11.19 6.45
CA GLN A 182 -10.19 -9.77 6.08
C GLN A 182 -9.05 -9.36 5.13
N ASP A 183 -8.43 -10.33 4.44
CA ASP A 183 -7.41 -10.02 3.44
C ASP A 183 -8.05 -9.28 2.26
N PHE A 184 -7.52 -8.10 1.96
CA PHE A 184 -7.87 -7.36 0.77
C PHE A 184 -6.73 -7.45 -0.24
N GLU A 185 -7.00 -8.14 -1.34
CA GLU A 185 -6.04 -8.30 -2.44
C GLU A 185 -6.21 -7.18 -3.48
N LEU A 186 -5.12 -6.49 -3.77
CA LEU A 186 -5.04 -5.45 -4.78
C LEU A 186 -4.01 -5.84 -5.84
N LYS A 187 -4.48 -5.97 -7.08
CA LYS A 187 -3.66 -6.32 -8.23
C LYS A 187 -3.83 -5.29 -9.34
N SER A 188 -2.72 -4.78 -9.87
CA SER A 188 -2.76 -3.85 -10.99
C SER A 188 -1.62 -4.09 -11.96
N ARG A 189 -1.89 -3.94 -13.25
CA ARG A 189 -0.92 -4.05 -14.35
C ARG A 189 -0.82 -2.73 -15.07
N THR A 190 0.40 -2.37 -15.44
CA THR A 190 0.65 -1.17 -16.24
C THR A 190 1.71 -1.43 -17.29
N GLN A 191 1.49 -0.85 -18.47
CA GLN A 191 2.45 -0.82 -19.57
C GLN A 191 3.16 0.53 -19.55
N ILE A 192 4.47 0.51 -19.76
CA ILE A 192 5.29 1.71 -19.88
C ILE A 192 5.15 2.23 -21.31
N ARG A 193 4.53 3.40 -21.51
CA ARG A 193 4.16 3.88 -22.85
C ARG A 193 5.38 4.15 -23.74
N ASN A 194 6.45 4.68 -23.17
CA ASN A 194 7.66 5.06 -23.90
C ASN A 194 8.60 3.89 -24.22
N LEU A 195 8.18 2.65 -23.95
CA LEU A 195 8.93 1.43 -24.29
C LEU A 195 8.32 0.65 -25.46
N ARG A 196 7.46 1.28 -26.27
CA ARG A 196 7.01 0.65 -27.52
C ARG A 196 8.14 0.64 -28.54
N PHE A 197 8.68 -0.53 -28.85
CA PHE A 197 9.37 -0.73 -30.12
C PHE A 197 8.35 -0.50 -31.24
N THR A 198 8.59 0.51 -32.08
CA THR A 198 7.90 0.59 -33.37
C THR A 198 8.70 -0.32 -34.31
N PRO A 199 8.11 -1.35 -34.91
CA PRO A 199 8.82 -2.23 -35.84
C PRO A 199 9.33 -1.46 -37.07
#